data_AF-A0A6H1Q8K7-F1
#
_entry.id   AF-A0A6H1Q8K7-F1
#
_cell.length_a   1.000
_cell.length_b   1.000
_cell.length_c   1.000
_cell.angle_alpha   90.00
_cell.angle_beta   90.00
_cell.angle_gamma   90.00
#
_symmetry.space_group_name_H-M   'P 1'
#
loop_
_entity.id
_entity.type
_entity.pdbx_description
1 polymer ?
#
loop_
_entity_poly.entity_id
_entity_poly.type
_entity_poly.pdbx_seq_one_letter_code
_entity_poly.pdbx_strand_id
1 'polypeptide(L)'
;MEKAAEVKPVQPGINRKAHAKKQAGFGAIEMIVVLIIVIGLLALAASRWDTLFGSNEAAEEISNVNMLMAGTKNLKTSSGYGASGTNLVPALIKAGAVPKNMTVTSGALYNTWGGAVTVVSTGTGFTVASAAVPEGVCLTLATKLARGGVYSTRINSGTAIIGEVTQAAATAGCSSATSNSLTWASNT
;
A
#
# COMPACT_ATOMS: atom_id res chain seq x y z
N MET A 1 52.31 -78.95 -23.08
CA MET A 1 51.25 -78.75 -22.07
C MET A 1 51.95 -78.44 -20.76
N GLU A 2 52.61 -77.29 -20.70
CA GLU A 2 52.05 -76.05 -20.17
C GLU A 2 51.74 -76.16 -18.67
N LYS A 3 52.59 -75.54 -17.83
CA LYS A 3 52.15 -74.39 -17.03
C LYS A 3 53.31 -73.63 -16.42
N ALA A 4 53.14 -72.32 -16.51
CA ALA A 4 54.04 -71.24 -16.16
C ALA A 4 54.30 -71.12 -14.65
N ALA A 5 55.47 -70.60 -14.32
CA ALA A 5 55.78 -70.06 -13.00
C ALA A 5 55.00 -68.76 -12.79
N GLU A 6 54.20 -68.69 -11.73
CA GLU A 6 53.49 -67.48 -11.31
C GLU A 6 54.31 -66.73 -10.26
N VAL A 7 54.78 -65.52 -10.62
CA VAL A 7 55.40 -64.56 -9.71
C VAL A 7 54.30 -63.63 -9.18
N LYS A 8 54.10 -63.59 -7.85
CA LYS A 8 53.19 -62.64 -7.20
C LYS A 8 53.95 -61.39 -6.71
N PRO A 9 53.52 -60.17 -7.07
CA PRO A 9 54.19 -58.93 -6.65
C PRO A 9 53.81 -58.48 -5.23
N VAL A 10 54.78 -57.86 -4.57
CA VAL A 10 54.73 -57.18 -3.26
C VAL A 10 53.80 -55.96 -3.32
N GLN A 11 52.90 -55.80 -2.33
CA GLN A 11 52.07 -54.59 -2.18
C GLN A 11 52.71 -53.60 -1.19
N PRO A 12 52.87 -52.31 -1.53
CA PRO A 12 53.28 -51.28 -0.58
C PRO A 12 52.04 -50.65 0.09
N GLY A 13 52.00 -50.69 1.42
CA GLY A 13 50.97 -50.02 2.22
C GLY A 13 51.17 -48.50 2.22
N ILE A 14 50.26 -47.76 1.57
CA ILE A 14 50.23 -46.30 1.60
C ILE A 14 49.34 -45.84 2.76
N ASN A 15 49.95 -45.30 3.81
CA ASN A 15 49.27 -44.79 5.00
C ASN A 15 48.88 -43.32 4.79
N ARG A 16 47.63 -43.04 4.41
CA ARG A 16 47.09 -41.68 4.25
C ARG A 16 46.42 -41.22 5.54
N LYS A 17 47.02 -40.27 6.26
CA LYS A 17 46.35 -39.57 7.37
C LYS A 17 45.32 -38.59 6.80
N ALA A 18 44.03 -38.86 7.01
CA ALA A 18 42.94 -37.98 6.63
C ALA A 18 42.69 -36.93 7.72
N HIS A 19 42.73 -35.65 7.36
CA HIS A 19 42.29 -34.55 8.24
C HIS A 19 40.76 -34.43 8.16
N ALA A 20 40.07 -34.71 9.28
CA ALA A 20 38.63 -34.53 9.38
C ALA A 20 38.27 -33.04 9.50
N LYS A 21 37.52 -32.50 8.54
CA LYS A 21 36.86 -31.19 8.68
C LYS A 21 35.75 -31.30 9.73
N LYS A 22 35.82 -30.49 10.79
CA LYS A 22 34.70 -30.33 11.74
C LYS A 22 33.56 -29.59 11.05
N GLN A 23 32.45 -30.28 10.81
CA GLN A 23 31.19 -29.63 10.44
C GLN A 23 30.60 -29.01 11.71
N ALA A 24 30.46 -27.68 11.73
CA ALA A 24 29.65 -26.99 12.73
C ALA A 24 28.19 -27.11 12.30
N GLY A 25 27.54 -28.21 12.70
CA GLY A 25 26.10 -28.38 12.53
C GLY A 25 25.35 -27.55 13.56
N PHE A 26 24.26 -26.91 13.14
CA PHE A 26 23.33 -26.22 14.03
C PHE A 26 22.73 -27.23 15.02
N GLY A 27 22.84 -26.98 16.33
CA GLY A 27 22.24 -27.85 17.33
C GLY A 27 20.72 -27.77 17.30
N ALA A 28 20.03 -28.86 17.68
CA ALA A 28 18.57 -28.88 17.78
C ALA A 28 18.02 -27.78 18.72
N ILE A 29 18.79 -27.42 19.75
CA ILE A 29 18.45 -26.36 20.71
C ILE A 29 18.55 -24.97 20.07
N GLU A 30 19.59 -24.70 19.27
CA GLU A 30 19.75 -23.42 18.57
C GLU A 30 18.64 -23.22 17.53
N MET A 31 18.19 -24.30 16.88
CA MET A 31 17.04 -24.24 15.97
C MET A 31 15.75 -23.85 16.69
N ILE A 32 15.49 -24.36 17.90
CA ILE A 32 14.30 -23.99 18.68
C ILE A 32 14.33 -22.51 19.08
N VAL A 33 15.49 -22.00 19.49
CA VAL A 33 15.66 -20.58 19.84
C VAL A 33 15.42 -19.68 18.62
N VAL A 34 15.97 -20.04 17.46
CA VAL A 34 15.72 -19.31 16.21
C VAL A 34 14.24 -19.30 15.85
N LEU A 35 13.55 -20.43 16.00
CA LEU A 35 12.11 -20.51 15.72
C LEU A 35 11.28 -19.62 16.65
N ILE A 36 11.61 -19.56 17.94
CA ILE A 36 10.92 -18.67 18.89
C ILE A 36 11.14 -17.21 18.52
N ILE A 37 12.36 -16.83 18.12
CA ILE A 37 12.66 -15.46 17.68
C ILE A 37 11.88 -15.13 16.41
N VAL A 38 11.86 -16.03 15.42
CA VAL A 38 11.10 -15.83 14.17
C VAL A 38 9.60 -15.70 14.45
N ILE A 39 9.02 -16.55 15.29
CA ILE A 39 7.61 -16.47 15.69
C ILE A 39 7.34 -15.17 16.46
N GLY A 40 8.25 -14.76 17.36
CA GLY A 40 8.14 -13.49 18.08
C GLY A 40 8.18 -12.28 17.16
N LEU A 41 9.04 -12.28 16.15
CA LEU A 41 9.11 -11.23 15.13
C LEU A 41 7.84 -11.20 14.27
N LEU A 42 7.32 -12.37 13.89
CA LEU A 42 6.05 -12.47 13.18
C LEU A 42 4.87 -12.02 14.05
N ALA A 43 4.88 -12.30 15.36
CA ALA A 43 3.86 -11.84 16.30
C ALA A 43 3.94 -10.32 16.59
N LEU A 44 5.13 -9.72 16.53
CA LEU A 44 5.27 -8.27 16.59
C LEU A 44 4.78 -7.61 15.30
N ALA A 45 5.12 -8.17 14.14
CA ALA A 45 4.50 -7.81 12.87
C ALA A 45 2.97 -8.03 12.91
N ALA A 46 2.52 -8.99 13.73
CA ALA A 46 1.12 -9.32 13.91
C ALA A 46 0.26 -8.33 14.66
N SER A 47 0.82 -7.72 15.68
CA SER A 47 0.16 -6.62 16.40
C SER A 47 -0.07 -5.37 15.53
N ARG A 48 0.37 -5.39 14.28
CA ARG A 48 0.10 -4.39 13.23
C ARG A 48 -0.79 -4.94 12.09
N TRP A 49 -1.44 -6.09 12.26
CA TRP A 49 -2.15 -6.82 11.20
C TRP A 49 -3.40 -6.15 10.61
N ASP A 50 -3.96 -5.11 11.23
CA ASP A 50 -5.03 -4.29 10.61
C ASP A 50 -4.58 -3.67 9.26
N THR A 51 -3.27 -3.64 8.99
CA THR A 51 -2.70 -3.12 7.74
C THR A 51 -2.60 -4.13 6.58
N LEU A 52 -2.71 -5.45 6.82
CA LEU A 52 -2.61 -6.46 5.77
C LEU A 52 -3.92 -6.70 5.01
N PHE A 53 -5.07 -6.44 5.65
CA PHE A 53 -6.40 -6.39 5.02
C PHE A 53 -6.90 -4.96 4.80
N GLY A 54 -6.00 -3.98 4.87
CA GLY A 54 -6.26 -2.61 4.43
C GLY A 54 -5.42 -2.23 3.21
N SER A 55 -4.42 -3.04 2.83
CA SER A 55 -3.51 -2.72 1.73
C SER A 55 -4.18 -2.85 0.37
N ASN A 56 -5.07 -3.84 0.19
CA ASN A 56 -5.79 -4.03 -1.06
C ASN A 56 -6.86 -2.96 -1.22
N GLU A 57 -7.62 -2.70 -0.16
CA GLU A 57 -8.66 -1.70 -0.07
C GLU A 57 -8.07 -0.29 -0.20
N ALA A 58 -6.90 -0.03 0.41
CA ALA A 58 -6.17 1.21 0.22
C ALA A 58 -5.64 1.35 -1.22
N ALA A 59 -5.09 0.28 -1.81
CA ALA A 59 -4.61 0.32 -3.19
C ALA A 59 -5.75 0.55 -4.19
N GLU A 60 -6.90 -0.09 -3.96
CA GLU A 60 -8.12 0.13 -4.73
C GLU A 60 -8.61 1.56 -4.56
N GLU A 61 -8.68 2.09 -3.35
CA GLU A 61 -9.12 3.46 -3.13
C GLU A 61 -8.14 4.49 -3.72
N ILE A 62 -6.83 4.23 -3.67
CA ILE A 62 -5.82 5.02 -4.40
C ILE A 62 -6.17 5.05 -5.89
N SER A 63 -6.48 3.90 -6.48
CA SER A 63 -6.88 3.79 -7.89
C SER A 63 -8.18 4.55 -8.16
N ASN A 64 -9.18 4.39 -7.29
CA ASN A 64 -10.48 5.04 -7.39
C ASN A 64 -10.36 6.56 -7.38
N VAL A 65 -9.65 7.10 -6.39
CA VAL A 65 -9.43 8.55 -6.25
C VAL A 65 -8.65 9.08 -7.45
N ASN A 66 -7.66 8.36 -7.95
CA ASN A 66 -6.91 8.75 -9.15
C ASN A 66 -7.79 8.81 -10.41
N MET A 67 -8.66 7.82 -10.60
CA MET A 67 -9.61 7.81 -11.71
C MET A 67 -10.61 8.96 -11.59
N LEU A 68 -11.14 9.23 -10.39
CA LEU A 68 -12.01 10.39 -10.15
C LEU A 68 -11.30 11.70 -10.45
N MET A 69 -10.06 11.89 -9.99
CA MET A 69 -9.25 13.07 -10.28
C MET A 69 -9.01 13.25 -11.79
N ALA A 70 -8.64 12.18 -12.50
CA ALA A 70 -8.38 12.22 -13.93
C ALA A 70 -9.68 12.49 -14.73
N GLY A 71 -10.75 11.79 -14.36
CA GLY A 71 -12.09 11.99 -14.90
C GLY A 71 -12.58 13.41 -14.70
N THR A 72 -12.37 13.96 -13.50
CA THR A 72 -12.78 15.32 -13.18
C THR A 72 -12.00 16.32 -14.01
N LYS A 73 -10.69 16.15 -14.19
CA LYS A 73 -9.90 17.01 -15.09
C LYS A 73 -10.48 17.09 -16.50
N ASN A 74 -11.03 16.00 -17.01
CA ASN A 74 -11.66 15.96 -18.35
C ASN A 74 -13.00 16.70 -18.43
N LEU A 75 -13.61 17.03 -17.29
CA LEU A 75 -14.84 17.83 -17.24
C LEU A 75 -14.59 19.34 -17.32
N LYS A 76 -13.31 19.77 -17.38
CA LYS A 76 -12.98 21.20 -17.42
C LYS A 76 -13.50 21.84 -18.71
N THR A 77 -14.29 22.90 -18.55
CA THR A 77 -14.76 23.75 -19.65
C THR A 77 -13.93 25.03 -19.71
N SER A 78 -14.23 25.91 -20.69
CA SER A 78 -13.65 27.26 -20.75
C SER A 78 -13.93 28.08 -19.49
N SER A 79 -15.05 27.82 -18.80
CA SER A 79 -15.43 28.46 -17.54
C SER A 79 -14.93 27.71 -16.30
N GLY A 80 -14.04 26.72 -16.44
CA GLY A 80 -13.61 25.85 -15.35
C GLY A 80 -14.60 24.70 -15.12
N TYR A 81 -14.89 24.40 -13.85
CA TYR A 81 -15.76 23.30 -13.42
C TYR A 81 -17.15 23.79 -12.96
N GLY A 82 -17.54 25.01 -13.37
CA GLY A 82 -18.77 25.66 -12.90
C GLY A 82 -18.58 26.41 -11.57
N ALA A 83 -19.66 26.93 -11.00
CA ALA A 83 -19.61 27.69 -9.75
C ALA A 83 -19.00 26.88 -8.59
N SER A 84 -18.30 27.55 -7.67
CA SER A 84 -17.78 26.91 -6.46
C SER A 84 -18.93 26.23 -5.68
N GLY A 85 -18.71 25.00 -5.22
CA GLY A 85 -19.74 24.19 -4.58
C GLY A 85 -20.56 23.32 -5.55
N THR A 86 -20.38 23.43 -6.86
CA THR A 86 -21.09 22.58 -7.83
C THR A 86 -20.67 21.12 -7.65
N ASN A 87 -21.65 20.22 -7.47
CA ASN A 87 -21.42 18.78 -7.44
C ASN A 87 -21.10 18.25 -8.84
N LEU A 88 -19.91 17.66 -9.00
CA LEU A 88 -19.42 17.13 -10.27
C LEU A 88 -19.69 15.62 -10.45
N VAL A 89 -20.15 14.94 -9.40
CA VAL A 89 -20.43 13.48 -9.44
C VAL A 89 -21.42 13.10 -10.56
N PRO A 90 -22.56 13.80 -10.76
CA PRO A 90 -23.48 13.44 -11.84
C PRO A 90 -22.85 13.51 -13.24
N ALA A 91 -21.94 14.47 -13.45
CA ALA A 91 -21.21 14.60 -14.70
C ALA A 91 -20.19 13.47 -14.88
N LEU A 92 -19.48 13.09 -13.80
CA LEU A 92 -18.55 11.96 -13.81
C LEU A 92 -19.25 10.63 -14.13
N ILE A 93 -20.43 10.40 -13.55
CA ILE A 93 -21.24 9.20 -13.81
C ILE A 93 -21.62 9.16 -15.30
N LYS A 94 -22.14 10.25 -15.85
CA LYS A 94 -22.51 10.34 -17.27
C LYS A 94 -21.31 10.19 -18.21
N ALA A 95 -20.15 10.68 -17.80
CA ALA A 95 -18.90 10.54 -18.54
C ALA A 95 -18.28 9.13 -18.44
N GLY A 96 -18.84 8.22 -17.64
CA GLY A 96 -18.27 6.90 -17.39
C GLY A 96 -16.92 6.95 -16.64
N ALA A 97 -16.66 8.04 -15.94
CA ALA A 97 -15.40 8.32 -15.26
C ALA A 97 -15.41 7.92 -13.77
N VAL A 98 -16.49 7.29 -13.32
CA VAL A 98 -16.58 6.71 -11.97
C VAL A 98 -16.04 5.27 -12.00
N PRO A 99 -15.15 4.89 -11.08
CA PRO A 99 -14.65 3.53 -10.95
C PRO A 99 -15.79 2.51 -10.78
N LYS A 100 -15.72 1.38 -11.50
CA LYS A 100 -16.79 0.37 -11.49
C LYS A 100 -16.95 -0.35 -10.14
N ASN A 101 -15.89 -0.40 -9.35
CA ASN A 101 -15.85 -0.99 -8.02
C ASN A 101 -16.34 -0.03 -6.92
N MET A 102 -16.63 1.23 -7.23
CA MET A 102 -17.26 2.14 -6.27
C MET A 102 -18.77 1.93 -6.21
N THR A 103 -19.32 2.09 -5.01
CA THR A 103 -20.78 2.02 -4.81
C THR A 103 -21.41 3.34 -5.24
N VAL A 104 -22.40 3.28 -6.13
CA VAL A 104 -23.18 4.44 -6.58
C VAL A 104 -24.63 4.25 -6.16
N THR A 105 -25.11 5.07 -5.23
CA THR A 105 -26.52 5.03 -4.77
C THR A 105 -27.13 6.42 -4.88
N SER A 106 -28.25 6.52 -5.60
CA SER A 106 -28.99 7.79 -5.80
C SER A 106 -28.11 8.96 -6.27
N GLY A 107 -27.08 8.68 -7.08
CA GLY A 107 -26.15 9.70 -7.58
C GLY A 107 -25.06 10.14 -6.60
N ALA A 108 -24.95 9.49 -5.44
CA ALA A 108 -23.84 9.64 -4.50
C ALA A 108 -22.84 8.48 -4.62
N LEU A 109 -21.56 8.77 -4.41
CA LEU A 109 -20.49 7.78 -4.40
C LEU A 109 -20.13 7.40 -2.98
N TYR A 110 -19.80 6.14 -2.78
CA TYR A 110 -19.32 5.61 -1.52
C TYR A 110 -18.07 4.77 -1.74
N ASN A 111 -17.11 4.89 -0.83
CA ASN A 111 -15.93 4.04 -0.78
C ASN A 111 -16.27 2.66 -0.16
N THR A 112 -15.29 1.78 -0.11
CA THR A 112 -15.43 0.40 0.39
C THR A 112 -15.87 0.33 1.86
N TRP A 113 -15.68 1.41 2.64
CA TRP A 113 -16.07 1.50 4.05
C TRP A 113 -17.42 2.18 4.27
N GLY A 114 -18.18 2.46 3.20
CA GLY A 114 -19.47 3.14 3.27
C GLY A 114 -19.37 4.65 3.51
N GLY A 115 -18.17 5.21 3.46
CA GLY A 115 -17.93 6.64 3.54
C GLY A 115 -18.27 7.35 2.23
N ALA A 116 -18.88 8.53 2.35
CA ALA A 116 -19.20 9.34 1.18
C ALA A 116 -17.92 9.79 0.45
N VAL A 117 -17.95 9.68 -0.87
CA VAL A 117 -16.93 10.25 -1.77
C VAL A 117 -17.57 11.37 -2.58
N THR A 118 -17.02 12.57 -2.47
CA THR A 118 -17.57 13.76 -3.11
C THR A 118 -16.57 14.37 -4.08
N VAL A 119 -17.06 14.88 -5.21
CA VAL A 119 -16.28 15.68 -6.14
C VAL A 119 -16.98 17.01 -6.35
N VAL A 120 -16.33 18.10 -5.98
CA VAL A 120 -16.95 19.43 -5.92
C VAL A 120 -16.07 20.47 -6.63
N SER A 121 -16.69 21.35 -7.41
CA SER A 121 -16.01 22.48 -8.04
C SER A 121 -15.54 23.51 -7.01
N THR A 122 -14.36 24.08 -7.22
CA THR A 122 -13.89 25.31 -6.55
C THR A 122 -13.93 26.54 -7.48
N GLY A 123 -14.57 26.41 -8.64
CA GLY A 123 -14.53 27.39 -9.73
C GLY A 123 -13.60 26.92 -10.84
N THR A 124 -12.34 27.35 -10.77
CA THR A 124 -11.30 26.97 -11.73
C THR A 124 -10.71 25.58 -11.50
N GLY A 125 -10.88 25.06 -10.28
CA GLY A 125 -10.40 23.78 -9.76
C GLY A 125 -11.51 22.91 -9.21
N PHE A 126 -11.12 21.83 -8.52
CA PHE A 126 -12.04 20.92 -7.86
C PHE A 126 -11.41 20.30 -6.62
N THR A 127 -12.26 19.77 -5.74
CA THR A 127 -11.88 18.91 -4.63
C THR A 127 -12.46 17.52 -4.82
N VAL A 128 -11.69 16.51 -4.44
CA VAL A 128 -12.15 15.14 -4.23
C VAL A 128 -12.02 14.86 -2.73
N ALA A 129 -13.06 14.39 -2.07
CA ALA A 129 -13.02 14.03 -0.67
C ALA A 129 -13.54 12.62 -0.44
N SER A 130 -12.95 11.89 0.51
CA SER A 130 -13.37 10.55 0.94
C SER A 130 -13.50 10.56 2.47
N ALA A 131 -14.63 10.08 2.99
CA ALA A 131 -14.96 10.05 4.42
C ALA A 131 -14.94 8.62 4.99
N ALA A 132 -15.12 8.48 6.31
CA ALA A 132 -15.15 7.19 7.00
C ALA A 132 -13.96 6.26 6.67
N VAL A 133 -12.77 6.86 6.55
CA VAL A 133 -11.55 6.14 6.21
C VAL A 133 -10.90 5.60 7.50
N PRO A 134 -10.65 4.28 7.61
CA PRO A 134 -9.92 3.70 8.73
C PRO A 134 -8.51 4.27 8.88
N GLU A 135 -7.99 4.30 10.11
CA GLU A 135 -6.72 4.96 10.44
C GLU A 135 -5.57 4.49 9.53
N GLY A 136 -5.28 3.19 9.49
CA GLY A 136 -4.18 2.65 8.68
C GLY A 136 -4.28 2.99 7.18
N VAL A 137 -5.51 3.03 6.66
CA VAL A 137 -5.77 3.40 5.27
C VAL A 137 -5.63 4.91 5.07
N CYS A 138 -6.06 5.72 6.04
CA CYS A 138 -5.87 7.17 6.03
C CYS A 138 -4.38 7.53 5.90
N LEU A 139 -3.50 6.87 6.68
CA LEU A 139 -2.06 7.08 6.60
C LEU A 139 -1.53 6.77 5.18
N THR A 140 -1.98 5.66 4.61
CA THR A 140 -1.57 5.20 3.28
C THR A 140 -2.06 6.14 2.19
N LEU A 141 -3.34 6.52 2.21
CA LEU A 141 -3.93 7.42 1.22
C LEU A 141 -3.32 8.82 1.30
N ALA A 142 -3.17 9.37 2.50
CA ALA A 142 -2.62 10.71 2.72
C ALA A 142 -1.21 10.83 2.13
N THR A 143 -0.36 9.83 2.37
CA THR A 143 1.04 9.83 1.89
C THR A 143 1.15 9.50 0.40
N LYS A 144 0.37 8.53 -0.11
CA LYS A 144 0.49 8.04 -1.51
C LYS A 144 -0.20 8.93 -2.54
N LEU A 145 -1.28 9.61 -2.16
CA LEU A 145 -2.02 10.52 -3.06
C LEU A 145 -1.54 11.97 -2.99
N ALA A 146 -0.63 12.29 -2.06
CA ALA A 146 0.09 13.55 -2.05
C ALA A 146 0.94 13.68 -3.32
N ARG A 147 0.48 14.49 -4.28
CA ARG A 147 1.17 14.70 -5.55
C ARG A 147 1.84 16.06 -5.57
N GLY A 148 3.16 16.05 -5.33
CA GLY A 148 4.08 17.17 -5.31
C GLY A 148 3.62 18.42 -6.06
N GLY A 149 2.91 19.32 -5.37
CA GLY A 149 2.47 20.61 -5.89
C GLY A 149 1.26 20.62 -6.84
N VAL A 150 0.79 19.47 -7.33
CA VAL A 150 -0.37 19.39 -8.25
C VAL A 150 -1.69 19.40 -7.49
N TYR A 151 -1.73 18.69 -6.37
CA TYR A 151 -2.86 18.66 -5.46
C TYR A 151 -2.40 19.00 -4.06
N SER A 152 -3.18 19.78 -3.35
CA SER A 152 -3.06 19.87 -1.90
C SER A 152 -3.85 18.75 -1.25
N THR A 153 -3.33 18.22 -0.14
CA THR A 153 -3.97 17.17 0.65
C THR A 153 -4.34 17.73 2.01
N ARG A 154 -5.59 17.54 2.42
CA ARG A 154 -6.08 17.88 3.76
C ARG A 154 -6.50 16.61 4.46
N ILE A 155 -6.03 16.43 5.69
CA ILE A 155 -6.41 15.32 6.56
C ILE A 155 -7.32 15.87 7.64
N ASN A 156 -8.53 15.31 7.75
CA ASN A 156 -9.55 15.75 8.68
C ASN A 156 -9.81 17.27 8.56
N SER A 157 -9.90 17.96 9.71
CA SER A 157 -10.00 19.41 9.80
C SER A 157 -8.64 20.11 9.82
N GLY A 158 -7.56 19.41 9.46
CA GLY A 158 -6.20 19.96 9.43
C GLY A 158 -6.00 21.00 8.33
N THR A 159 -4.80 21.57 8.27
CA THR A 159 -4.40 22.49 7.20
C THR A 159 -4.14 21.73 5.90
N ALA A 160 -4.34 22.40 4.77
CA ALA A 160 -4.00 21.84 3.47
C ALA A 160 -2.47 21.79 3.30
N ILE A 161 -1.95 20.60 3.00
CA ILE A 161 -0.53 20.35 2.75
C ILE A 161 -0.32 20.37 1.24
N ILE A 162 0.50 21.31 0.77
CA ILE A 162 0.94 21.37 -0.62
C ILE A 162 2.30 20.66 -0.71
N GLY A 163 2.40 19.66 -1.57
CA GLY A 163 3.62 18.87 -1.70
C GLY A 163 3.51 17.49 -1.07
N GLU A 164 4.62 16.98 -0.56
CA GLU A 164 4.67 15.69 0.12
C GLU A 164 3.93 15.76 1.46
N VAL A 165 3.07 14.78 1.72
CA VAL A 165 2.57 14.50 3.07
C VAL A 165 3.52 13.50 3.70
N THR A 166 4.29 13.93 4.70
CA THR A 166 5.23 13.06 5.39
C THR A 166 4.50 12.04 6.24
N GLN A 167 5.17 10.92 6.56
CA GLN A 167 4.62 9.92 7.47
C GLN A 167 4.27 10.52 8.84
N ALA A 168 5.09 11.44 9.35
CA ALA A 168 4.83 12.13 10.62
C ALA A 168 3.58 13.01 10.56
N ALA A 169 3.40 13.76 9.47
CA ALA A 169 2.20 14.57 9.25
C ALA A 169 0.94 13.71 9.11
N ALA A 170 1.03 12.57 8.42
CA ALA A 170 -0.05 11.62 8.27
C ALA A 170 -0.45 10.99 9.61
N THR A 171 0.52 10.54 10.42
CA THR A 171 0.26 10.00 11.75
C THR A 171 -0.35 11.04 12.70
N ALA A 172 0.06 12.30 12.61
CA ALA A 172 -0.55 13.37 13.41
C ALA A 172 -1.96 13.74 12.94
N GLY A 173 -2.23 13.65 11.64
CA GLY A 173 -3.49 14.05 11.03
C GLY A 173 -4.60 13.00 11.10
N CYS A 174 -4.26 11.73 10.91
CA CYS A 174 -5.19 10.60 10.93
C CYS A 174 -5.39 10.11 12.36
N SER A 175 -6.41 10.62 13.05
CA SER A 175 -6.60 10.45 14.49
C SER A 175 -7.78 9.57 14.90
N SER A 176 -8.66 9.20 13.96
CA SER A 176 -9.81 8.34 14.22
C SER A 176 -9.53 6.90 13.80
N ALA A 177 -9.97 5.91 14.59
CA ALA A 177 -9.86 4.50 14.21
C ALA A 177 -10.57 4.18 12.88
N THR A 178 -11.76 4.77 12.66
CA THR A 178 -12.65 4.43 11.52
C THR A 178 -13.17 5.63 10.74
N SER A 179 -13.06 6.84 11.27
CA SER A 179 -13.84 8.00 10.79
C SER A 179 -12.96 9.17 10.34
N ASN A 180 -11.84 8.90 9.68
CA ASN A 180 -11.05 9.97 9.06
C ASN A 180 -11.68 10.45 7.75
N SER A 181 -11.39 11.69 7.39
CA SER A 181 -11.70 12.26 6.09
C SER A 181 -10.45 12.77 5.41
N LEU A 182 -10.30 12.51 4.12
CA LEU A 182 -9.24 13.06 3.28
C LEU A 182 -9.85 13.94 2.20
N THR A 183 -9.21 15.05 1.89
CA THR A 183 -9.61 15.93 0.79
C THR A 183 -8.39 16.28 -0.04
N TRP A 184 -8.49 16.08 -1.35
CA TRP A 184 -7.48 16.47 -2.31
C TRP A 184 -8.03 17.57 -3.21
N ALA A 185 -7.41 18.74 -3.20
CA ALA A 185 -7.83 19.87 -4.00
C ALA A 185 -6.82 20.14 -5.12
N SER A 186 -7.30 20.36 -6.34
CA SER A 186 -6.44 20.77 -7.45
C SER A 186 -5.86 22.16 -7.15
N ASN A 187 -4.54 22.29 -7.18
CA ASN A 187 -3.90 23.59 -7.12
C ASN A 187 -4.05 24.24 -8.50
N THR A 188 -4.88 25.27 -8.60
CA THR A 188 -5.03 26.07 -9.82
C THR A 188 -4.30 27.37 -9.70
#